data_AF-L0IF79-F1
#
_entry.id   AF-L0IF79-F1
#
_cell.length_a   1.000
_cell.length_b   1.000
_cell.length_c   1.000
_cell.angle_alpha   90.00
_cell.angle_beta   90.00
_cell.angle_gamma   90.00
#
_symmetry.space_group_name_H-M   'P 1'
#
loop_
_entity.id
_entity.type
_entity.pdbx_description
1 polymer ?
#
loop_
_entity_poly.entity_id
_entity_poly.type
_entity_poly.pdbx_seq_one_letter_code
_entity_poly.pdbx_strand_id
1 'polypeptide(L)' 'MKYVLLTTIFLVVLGLIVGLIVHGLKKGASGFKIMLLGLNITLFGGIIAVDPNSNLGGIEYLLALSGLLISLIGLEKKD' A
#
# COMPACT_ATOMS: atom_id res chain seq x y z
N MET A 1 7.26 7.44 24.64
CA MET A 1 7.43 8.55 23.68
C MET A 1 8.32 8.19 22.48
N LYS A 2 9.57 7.71 22.66
CA LYS A 2 10.46 7.35 21.54
C LYS A 2 9.82 6.41 20.50
N TYR A 3 9.17 5.33 20.95
CA TYR A 3 8.55 4.34 20.05
C TYR A 3 7.37 4.91 19.26
N VAL A 4 6.52 5.71 19.88
CA VAL A 4 5.37 6.38 19.22
C VAL A 4 5.86 7.34 18.14
N LEU A 5 6.95 8.06 18.41
CA LEU A 5 7.56 8.98 17.46
C LEU A 5 8.16 8.21 16.25
N LEU A 6 8.81 7.08 16.52
CA LEU A 6 9.37 6.20 15.49
C LEU A 6 8.30 5.57 14.59
N THR A 7 7.21 5.02 15.16
CA THR A 7 6.09 4.48 14.38
C THR A 7 5.37 5.56 13.59
N THR A 8 5.23 6.77 14.13
CA THR A 8 4.64 7.90 13.40
C THR A 8 5.50 8.29 12.19
N ILE A 9 6.82 8.41 12.37
CA ILE A 9 7.76 8.69 11.27
C ILE A 9 7.68 7.59 10.20
N PHE A 10 7.65 6.32 10.62
CA PHE A 10 7.53 5.19 9.71
C PHE A 10 6.24 5.26 8.86
N LEU A 11 5.09 5.53 9.48
CA LEU A 11 3.82 5.68 8.78
C LEU A 11 3.81 6.86 7.79
N VAL A 12 4.41 7.99 8.17
CA VAL A 12 4.54 9.16 7.28
C VAL A 12 5.41 8.84 6.07
N VAL A 13 6.56 8.18 6.29
CA VAL A 13 7.45 7.77 5.20
C VAL A 13 6.77 6.76 4.28
N LEU A 14 6.07 5.78 4.84
CA LEU A 14 5.32 4.77 4.08
C LEU A 14 4.23 5.45 3.21
N GLY A 15 3.46 6.36 3.80
CA GLY A 15 2.43 7.13 3.09
C GLY A 15 3.01 8.01 1.97
N LEU A 16 4.17 8.64 2.20
CA LEU A 16 4.87 9.42 1.19
C LEU A 16 5.35 8.56 0.01
N ILE A 17 5.94 7.38 0.28
CA ILE A 17 6.40 6.46 -0.76
C ILE A 17 5.22 5.98 -1.61
N VAL A 18 4.14 5.54 -0.95
CA VAL A 18 2.92 5.11 -1.65
C VAL A 18 2.33 6.26 -2.46
N GLY A 19 2.24 7.46 -1.89
CA GLY A 19 1.73 8.65 -2.56
C GLY A 19 2.55 9.05 -3.79
N LEU A 20 3.89 8.99 -3.71
CA LEU A 20 4.79 9.26 -4.83
C LEU A 20 4.64 8.22 -5.95
N ILE A 21 4.51 6.94 -5.61
CA ILE A 21 4.28 5.86 -6.58
C ILE A 21 2.95 6.11 -7.32
N VAL A 22 1.87 6.39 -6.59
CA VAL A 22 0.55 6.67 -7.19
C VAL A 22 0.58 7.93 -8.05
N HIS A 23 1.23 9.01 -7.59
CA HIS A 23 1.34 10.26 -8.35
C HIS A 23 2.16 10.09 -9.62
N GLY A 24 3.28 9.36 -9.56
CA GLY A 24 4.11 9.03 -10.71
C GLY A 24 3.38 8.17 -11.73
N LEU A 25 2.64 7.16 -11.27
CA LEU A 25 1.86 6.27 -12.13
C LEU A 25 0.67 7.00 -12.79
N LYS A 26 0.07 7.99 -12.12
CA LYS A 26 -1.04 8.77 -12.70
C LYS A 26 -0.68 9.46 -14.02
N LYS A 27 0.58 9.86 -14.23
CA LYS A 27 1.02 10.60 -15.43
C LYS A 27 1.17 9.79 -16.71
N GLY A 28 1.19 8.46 -16.66
CA GLY A 28 1.41 7.66 -17.88
C GLY A 28 1.05 6.17 -17.82
N ALA A 29 0.73 5.62 -16.65
CA ALA A 29 0.25 4.24 -16.55
C ALA A 29 -1.27 4.19 -16.73
N SER A 30 -1.76 3.15 -17.39
CA SER A 30 -3.20 2.95 -17.53
C SER A 30 -3.84 2.66 -16.17
N GLY A 31 -5.09 3.08 -15.96
CA GLY A 31 -5.88 2.80 -14.75
C GLY A 31 -5.89 1.31 -14.43
N PHE A 32 -6.05 0.47 -15.45
CA PHE A 32 -5.97 -1.00 -15.31
C PHE A 32 -4.63 -1.48 -14.72
N LYS A 33 -3.49 -0.91 -15.15
CA LYS A 33 -2.16 -1.26 -14.58
C LYS A 33 -2.03 -0.83 -13.13
N ILE A 34 -2.58 0.33 -12.77
CA ILE A 34 -2.59 0.82 -11.39
C ILE A 34 -3.46 -0.08 -10.50
N MET A 35 -4.61 -0.52 -11.03
CA MET A 35 -5.49 -1.45 -10.34
C MET A 35 -4.79 -2.78 -10.05
N LEU A 36 -4.12 -3.36 -11.05
CA LEU A 36 -3.36 -4.60 -10.90
C LEU A 36 -2.19 -4.46 -9.91
N LEU A 37 -1.52 -3.31 -9.87
CA LEU A 37 -0.49 -3.03 -8.87
C LEU A 37 -1.09 -3.04 -7.46
N GLY A 38 -2.20 -2.33 -7.27
CA GLY A 38 -2.91 -2.30 -5.98
C GLY A 38 -3.32 -3.70 -5.51
N LEU A 39 -3.91 -4.51 -6.40
CA LEU A 39 -4.26 -5.90 -6.10
C LEU A 39 -3.05 -6.75 -5.71
N ASN A 40 -1.92 -6.62 -6.42
CA ASN A 40 -0.69 -7.34 -6.05
C ASN A 40 -0.20 -6.96 -4.65
N ILE A 41 -0.25 -5.67 -4.29
CA ILE A 41 0.14 -5.20 -2.95
C ILE A 41 -0.85 -5.72 -1.90
N THR A 42 -2.16 -5.73 -2.18
CA THR A 42 -3.18 -6.29 -1.28
C THR A 42 -2.93 -7.76 -1.00
N LEU A 43 -2.69 -8.54 -2.06
CA LEU A 43 -2.45 -9.98 -1.95
C LEU A 43 -1.14 -10.24 -1.21
N PHE A 44 -0.09 -9.51 -1.53
CA PHE A 44 1.20 -9.62 -0.84
C PHE A 44 1.06 -9.32 0.66
N GLY A 45 0.44 -8.19 1.02
CA GLY A 45 0.19 -7.84 2.42
C GLY A 45 -0.75 -8.82 3.12
N GLY A 46 -1.78 -9.31 2.42
CA GLY A 46 -2.74 -10.27 2.94
C GLY A 46 -2.14 -11.65 3.22
N ILE A 47 -1.29 -12.17 2.33
CA ILE A 47 -0.60 -13.45 2.54
C ILE A 47 0.31 -13.35 3.77
N ILE A 48 1.07 -12.26 3.89
CA ILE A 48 1.97 -12.05 5.03
C ILE A 48 1.16 -11.88 6.33
N ALA A 49 -0.01 -11.21 6.27
CA ALA A 49 -0.88 -11.04 7.44
C ALA A 49 -1.51 -12.34 7.97
N VAL A 50 -1.66 -13.35 7.12
CA VAL A 50 -2.24 -14.65 7.49
C VAL A 50 -1.16 -15.67 7.84
N ASP A 51 0.11 -15.41 7.52
CA ASP A 51 1.22 -16.29 7.89
C ASP A 51 1.50 -16.23 9.40
N PRO A 52 1.32 -17.34 10.14
CA PRO A 52 1.58 -17.38 11.58
C PRO A 52 3.05 -17.19 11.95
N ASN A 53 3.98 -17.31 11.00
CA ASN A 53 5.40 -17.04 11.20
C ASN A 53 5.76 -15.57 10.94
N SER A 54 4.84 -14.76 10.43
CA SER A 54 5.04 -13.35 10.23
C SER A 54 4.88 -12.59 11.55
N ASN A 55 5.82 -11.68 11.83
CA ASN A 55 5.85 -10.90 13.07
C ASN A 55 6.13 -9.42 12.78
N LEU A 56 5.41 -8.80 11.82
CA LEU A 56 5.46 -7.35 11.62
C LEU A 56 4.42 -6.60 12.47
N GLY A 57 3.79 -7.26 13.44
CA GLY A 57 3.02 -6.59 14.49
C GLY A 57 1.81 -5.80 13.99
N GLY A 58 1.22 -6.20 12.85
CA GLY A 58 0.03 -5.60 12.28
C GLY A 58 0.29 -4.63 11.11
N ILE A 59 1.55 -4.37 10.76
CA ILE A 59 1.93 -3.59 9.57
C ILE A 59 1.47 -4.30 8.29
N GLU A 60 1.37 -5.64 8.31
CA GLU A 60 0.88 -6.45 7.21
C GLU A 60 -0.52 -6.02 6.76
N TYR A 61 -1.42 -5.73 7.71
CA TYR A 61 -2.78 -5.28 7.43
C TYR A 61 -2.80 -3.87 6.84
N LEU A 62 -1.87 -3.00 7.25
CA LEU A 62 -1.72 -1.67 6.64
C LEU A 62 -1.24 -1.79 5.19
N LEU A 63 -0.36 -2.75 4.91
CA LEU A 63 0.10 -3.02 3.55
C LEU A 63 -1.04 -3.58 2.69
N ALA A 64 -1.82 -4.52 3.21
CA ALA A 64 -3.01 -5.04 2.55
C ALA A 64 -4.04 -3.93 2.25
N LEU A 65 -4.30 -3.05 3.23
CA LEU A 65 -5.24 -1.94 3.09
C LEU A 65 -4.77 -0.90 2.08
N SER A 66 -3.48 -0.52 2.12
CA SER A 66 -2.91 0.44 1.17
C SER A 66 -2.94 -0.08 -0.26
N GLY A 67 -2.66 -1.37 -0.49
CA GLY A 67 -2.85 -2.02 -1.78
C GLY A 67 -4.29 -1.91 -2.28
N LEU A 68 -5.26 -2.10 -1.39
CA LEU A 68 -6.67 -2.06 -1.75
C LEU A 68 -7.09 -0.63 -2.15
N LEU A 69 -6.61 0.39 -1.42
CA LEU A 69 -6.82 1.79 -1.79
C LEU A 69 -6.21 2.13 -3.16
N ILE A 70 -4.99 1.66 -3.44
CA ILE A 70 -4.36 1.85 -4.76
C ILE A 70 -5.17 1.16 -5.85
N SER A 71 -5.70 -0.03 -5.59
CA SER A 71 -6.55 -0.76 -6.53
C SER A 71 -7.81 0.02 -6.87
N LEU A 72 -8.46 0.60 -5.87
CA LEU A 72 -9.66 1.43 -6.05
C LEU A 72 -9.35 2.71 -6.85
N ILE A 73 -8.23 3.37 -6.57
CA ILE A 73 -7.78 4.53 -7.35
C ILE A 73 -7.52 4.14 -8.82
N GLY A 74 -6.95 2.96 -9.06
CA GLY A 74 -6.76 2.43 -10.41
C GLY A 74 -8.07 2.13 -11.12
N LEU A 75 -9.07 1.62 -10.40
CA LEU A 75 -10.41 1.33 -10.91
C LEU A 75 -11.19 2.61 -11.27
N GLU A 76 -11.10 3.65 -10.43
CA GLU A 76 -11.74 4.96 -10.72
C GLU A 76 -11.05 5.71 -11.87
N LYS A 77 -9.78 5.42 -12.14
CA LYS A 77 -9.06 6.02 -13.25
C LYS A 77 -9.62 5.47 -14.57
N LYS A 78 -10.55 6.24 -15.15
CA LYS A 78 -10.99 6.06 -16.54
C LYS A 78 -9.81 6.33 -17.45
N ASP A 79 -9.32 5.26 -18.08
CA ASP A 79 -8.42 5.34 -19.24
C ASP A 79 -9.12 6.00 -20.44
#